data_AF-A0A379SWG9-F1
#
_entry.id   AF-A0A379SWG9-F1
#
_cell.length_a   1.000
_cell.length_b   1.000
_cell.length_c   1.000
_cell.angle_alpha   90.00
_cell.angle_beta   90.00
_cell.angle_gamma   90.00
#
_symmetry.space_group_name_H-M   'P 1'
#
loop_
_entity.id
_entity.type
_entity.pdbx_description
1 polymer ?
#
loop_
_entity_poly.entity_id
_entity_poly.type
_entity_poly.pdbx_seq_one_letter_code
_entity_poly.pdbx_strand_id
1 'polypeptide(L)'
;MIKFKALSLVLLTYSISAFSSVTDDDFDRCSQFLDKIVASSNASLIKELKVDRSFIKADVDRVSGNDIYAKVQFNERQSTDTPGEGFLLWMKYDYLKFNLEDVTIDLDNPEKLKFDDRYAPVYLDCLNKKIIYKVNGDSRLQFYKDDKLLIPEAGVFILPGEYVEVEKNSEGASNVKYQAKDGTVYSSWVDSSRLQEFSPNTVKY
;
A
#
# COMPACT_ATOMS: atom_id res chain seq x y z
N MET A 1 -22.15 -67.97 -9.00
CA MET A 1 -20.92 -67.22 -8.61
C MET A 1 -20.71 -66.09 -9.59
N ILE A 2 -21.06 -64.85 -9.23
CA ILE A 2 -20.79 -63.65 -10.04
C ILE A 2 -20.11 -62.64 -9.12
N LYS A 3 -18.84 -62.32 -9.40
CA LYS A 3 -18.04 -61.34 -8.67
C LYS A 3 -18.27 -59.97 -9.32
N PHE A 4 -18.98 -59.07 -8.65
CA PHE A 4 -19.00 -57.66 -9.01
C PHE A 4 -17.72 -56.99 -8.47
N LYS A 5 -16.83 -56.58 -9.37
CA LYS A 5 -15.75 -55.63 -9.04
C LYS A 5 -16.33 -54.23 -9.12
N ALA A 6 -16.50 -53.58 -7.96
CA ALA A 6 -16.78 -52.16 -7.89
C ALA A 6 -15.53 -51.38 -8.34
N LEU A 7 -15.61 -50.70 -9.47
CA LEU A 7 -14.59 -49.79 -9.96
C LEU A 7 -14.83 -48.43 -9.29
N SER A 8 -14.02 -48.10 -8.30
CA SER A 8 -14.09 -46.81 -7.61
C SER A 8 -13.57 -45.72 -8.54
N LEU A 9 -14.49 -44.90 -9.09
CA LEU A 9 -14.17 -43.74 -9.92
C LEU A 9 -13.71 -42.61 -9.01
N VAL A 10 -12.39 -42.46 -8.85
CA VAL A 10 -11.80 -41.34 -8.11
C VAL A 10 -11.88 -40.09 -9.00
N LEU A 11 -12.90 -39.26 -8.76
CA LEU A 11 -13.01 -37.92 -9.32
C LEU A 11 -12.01 -37.01 -8.59
N LEU A 12 -10.82 -36.85 -9.18
CA LEU A 12 -9.87 -35.79 -8.85
C LEU A 12 -10.50 -34.45 -9.27
N THR A 13 -11.25 -33.83 -8.37
CA THR A 13 -11.59 -32.42 -8.46
C THR A 13 -10.32 -31.64 -8.15
N TYR A 14 -9.59 -31.25 -9.19
CA TYR A 14 -8.59 -30.20 -9.07
C TYR A 14 -9.33 -28.91 -8.75
N SER A 15 -9.37 -28.56 -7.47
CA SER A 15 -9.69 -27.21 -7.02
C SER A 15 -8.61 -26.31 -7.61
N ILE A 16 -8.90 -25.68 -8.75
CA ILE A 16 -8.07 -24.59 -9.25
C ILE A 16 -8.29 -23.46 -8.25
N SER A 17 -7.38 -23.33 -7.28
CA SER A 17 -7.28 -22.13 -6.47
C SER A 17 -7.14 -20.98 -7.46
N ALA A 18 -8.19 -20.17 -7.60
CA ALA A 18 -8.10 -18.92 -8.34
C ALA A 18 -7.10 -18.05 -7.59
N PHE A 19 -5.83 -18.12 -7.99
CA PHE A 19 -4.87 -17.10 -7.64
C PHE A 19 -5.40 -15.83 -8.28
N SER A 20 -5.97 -14.94 -7.48
CA SER A 20 -6.31 -13.61 -7.96
C SER A 20 -4.99 -12.89 -8.26
N SER A 21 -4.53 -12.97 -9.50
CA SER A 21 -3.40 -12.17 -9.96
C SER A 21 -3.78 -10.69 -9.88
N VAL A 22 -2.83 -9.86 -9.47
CA VAL A 22 -2.94 -8.39 -9.56
C VAL A 22 -3.03 -8.01 -11.03
N THR A 23 -3.96 -7.14 -11.40
CA THR A 23 -4.17 -6.66 -12.78
C THR A 23 -3.76 -5.21 -12.95
N ASP A 24 -3.63 -4.74 -14.19
CA ASP A 24 -3.35 -3.32 -14.50
C ASP A 24 -4.37 -2.39 -13.83
N ASP A 25 -5.67 -2.73 -13.89
CA ASP A 25 -6.73 -2.00 -13.17
C ASP A 25 -6.51 -1.90 -11.65
N ASP A 26 -5.85 -2.89 -11.03
CA ASP A 26 -5.53 -2.84 -9.61
C ASP A 26 -4.40 -1.84 -9.34
N PHE A 27 -3.39 -1.78 -10.20
CA PHE A 27 -2.31 -0.79 -10.09
C PHE A 27 -2.84 0.63 -10.26
N ASP A 28 -3.72 0.86 -11.23
CA ASP A 28 -4.36 2.17 -11.45
C ASP A 28 -5.20 2.59 -10.24
N ARG A 29 -6.06 1.69 -9.75
CA ARG A 29 -6.89 1.93 -8.57
C ARG A 29 -6.03 2.25 -7.33
N CYS A 30 -4.88 1.59 -7.19
CA CYS A 30 -4.03 1.71 -6.01
C CYS A 30 -2.90 2.74 -6.13
N SER A 31 -2.79 3.42 -7.28
CA SER A 31 -1.72 4.37 -7.66
C SER A 31 -1.41 5.42 -6.59
N GLN A 32 -2.43 5.96 -5.92
CA GLN A 32 -2.25 6.95 -4.85
C GLN A 32 -1.39 6.48 -3.66
N PHE A 33 -1.24 5.17 -3.43
CA PHE A 33 -0.31 4.65 -2.42
C PHE A 33 1.10 4.55 -2.96
N LEU A 34 1.25 4.23 -4.25
CA LEU A 34 2.53 4.29 -4.94
C LEU A 34 3.06 5.73 -4.95
N ASP A 35 2.20 6.72 -5.21
CA ASP A 35 2.50 8.16 -5.08
C ASP A 35 3.07 8.47 -3.70
N LYS A 36 2.45 7.96 -2.63
CA LYS A 36 2.93 8.17 -1.25
C LYS A 36 4.28 7.51 -0.99
N ILE A 37 4.51 6.30 -1.51
CA ILE A 37 5.78 5.58 -1.41
C ILE A 37 6.88 6.44 -2.05
N VAL A 38 6.72 6.85 -3.31
CA VAL A 38 7.75 7.64 -4.02
C VAL A 38 7.91 9.05 -3.42
N ALA A 39 6.82 9.73 -3.07
CA ALA A 39 6.85 11.07 -2.49
C ALA A 39 7.48 11.10 -1.10
N SER A 40 7.38 9.99 -0.36
CA SER A 40 8.01 9.86 0.95
C SER A 40 9.51 9.57 0.88
N SER A 41 10.02 9.17 -0.29
CA SER A 41 11.38 8.70 -0.48
C SER A 41 12.46 9.77 -0.22
N ASN A 42 13.70 9.31 -0.12
CA ASN A 42 14.90 10.13 -0.01
C ASN A 42 15.55 10.45 -1.36
N ALA A 43 14.85 10.30 -2.49
CA ALA A 43 15.39 10.62 -3.81
C ALA A 43 15.94 12.05 -3.87
N SER A 44 17.12 12.20 -4.50
CA SER A 44 17.91 13.43 -4.49
C SER A 44 17.14 14.62 -5.08
N LEU A 45 16.52 14.47 -6.25
CA LEU A 45 15.80 15.58 -6.90
C LEU A 45 14.58 16.06 -6.11
N ILE A 46 13.87 15.18 -5.38
CA ILE A 46 12.76 15.59 -4.50
C ILE A 46 13.26 16.56 -3.42
N LYS A 47 14.43 16.26 -2.84
CA LYS A 47 15.03 17.06 -1.78
C LYS A 47 15.63 18.36 -2.32
N GLU A 48 16.35 18.29 -3.42
CA GLU A 48 17.08 19.43 -4.01
C GLU A 48 16.13 20.49 -4.55
N LEU A 49 15.09 20.06 -5.27
CA LEU A 49 14.10 20.96 -5.86
C LEU A 49 13.04 21.43 -4.85
N LYS A 50 13.06 20.91 -3.61
CA LYS A 50 12.10 21.23 -2.55
C LYS A 50 10.64 21.10 -3.00
N VAL A 51 10.37 20.05 -3.78
CA VAL A 51 9.05 19.79 -4.33
C VAL A 51 8.07 19.51 -3.20
N ASP A 52 6.88 20.12 -3.27
CA ASP A 52 5.79 19.74 -2.39
C ASP A 52 5.39 18.29 -2.70
N ARG A 53 5.55 17.42 -1.69
CA ARG A 53 5.32 15.98 -1.80
C ARG A 53 3.89 15.64 -2.21
N SER A 54 2.93 16.54 -2.02
CA SER A 54 1.54 16.34 -2.43
C SER A 54 1.33 16.36 -3.95
N PHE A 55 2.25 16.95 -4.72
CA PHE A 55 2.20 16.99 -6.18
C PHE A 55 2.96 15.84 -6.85
N ILE A 56 3.74 15.06 -6.10
CA ILE A 56 4.55 13.98 -6.66
C ILE A 56 3.66 12.80 -7.05
N LYS A 57 3.80 12.34 -8.29
CA LYS A 57 3.07 11.24 -8.91
C LYS A 57 4.03 10.19 -9.47
N ALA A 58 3.64 8.93 -9.36
CA ALA A 58 4.27 7.80 -10.05
C ALA A 58 3.39 7.37 -11.24
N ASP A 59 3.86 7.65 -12.45
CA ASP A 59 3.22 7.24 -13.70
C ASP A 59 3.77 5.87 -14.12
N VAL A 60 2.95 4.83 -14.01
CA VAL A 60 3.37 3.44 -14.25
C VAL A 60 3.56 3.23 -15.74
N ASP A 61 4.79 2.90 -16.15
CA ASP A 61 5.14 2.59 -17.54
C ASP A 61 4.91 1.10 -17.83
N ARG A 62 5.38 0.23 -16.92
CA ARG A 62 5.22 -1.22 -17.06
C ARG A 62 5.32 -1.95 -15.74
N VAL A 63 4.74 -3.15 -15.70
CA VAL A 63 4.88 -4.12 -14.63
C VAL A 63 5.50 -5.40 -15.17
N SER A 64 6.48 -5.97 -14.45
CA SER A 64 7.14 -7.21 -14.83
C SER A 64 7.33 -8.09 -13.60
N GLY A 65 6.54 -9.17 -13.50
CA GLY A 65 6.51 -9.97 -12.27
C GLY A 65 6.02 -9.11 -11.10
N ASN A 66 6.87 -8.95 -10.08
CA ASN A 66 6.57 -8.12 -8.91
C ASN A 66 7.12 -6.69 -9.01
N ASP A 67 7.83 -6.37 -10.09
CA ASP A 67 8.49 -5.09 -10.26
C ASP A 67 7.58 -4.13 -11.02
N ILE A 68 7.39 -2.95 -10.45
CA ILE A 68 6.71 -1.81 -11.08
C ILE A 68 7.77 -0.83 -11.54
N TYR A 69 7.74 -0.46 -12.81
CA TYR A 69 8.59 0.58 -13.36
C TYR A 69 7.73 1.81 -13.63
N ALA A 70 8.12 2.94 -13.05
CA ALA A 70 7.34 4.17 -13.15
C ALA A 70 8.23 5.40 -13.31
N LYS A 71 7.68 6.39 -14.01
CA LYS A 71 8.24 7.73 -14.08
C LYS A 71 7.69 8.57 -12.93
N VAL A 72 8.57 9.14 -12.12
CA VAL A 72 8.18 10.03 -11.02
C VAL A 72 8.25 11.48 -11.47
N GLN A 73 7.17 12.24 -11.27
CA GLN A 73 7.07 13.65 -11.69
C GLN A 73 6.17 14.48 -10.76
N PHE A 74 6.27 15.81 -10.79
CA PHE A 74 5.45 16.71 -9.96
C PHE A 74 4.61 17.74 -10.73
N ASN A 75 4.63 17.68 -12.07
CA ASN A 75 3.76 18.47 -12.95
C ASN A 75 3.01 17.52 -13.89
N GLU A 76 1.68 17.68 -13.99
CA GLU A 76 0.83 16.85 -14.85
C GLU A 76 1.04 17.11 -16.35
N ARG A 77 1.66 18.24 -16.71
CA ARG A 77 1.90 18.64 -18.10
C ARG A 77 3.38 18.89 -18.30
N GLN A 78 4.01 18.07 -19.15
CA GLN A 78 5.28 18.45 -19.73
C GLN A 78 5.06 19.71 -20.55
N SER A 79 5.75 20.79 -20.17
CA SER A 79 5.80 22.00 -20.98
C SER A 79 6.36 21.63 -22.36
N THR A 80 5.68 22.04 -23.43
CA THR A 80 6.23 21.92 -24.80
C THR A 80 7.49 22.75 -24.97
N ASP A 81 7.62 23.81 -24.17
CA ASP A 81 8.72 24.76 -24.20
C ASP A 81 9.90 24.29 -23.32
N THR A 82 9.61 23.41 -22.34
CA THR A 82 10.59 22.81 -21.43
C THR A 82 10.37 21.29 -21.31
N PRO A 83 10.76 20.51 -22.34
CA PRO A 83 10.70 19.06 -22.28
C PRO A 83 11.46 18.52 -21.06
N GLY A 84 10.81 17.67 -20.26
CA GLY A 84 11.39 17.12 -19.04
C GLY A 84 11.13 17.94 -17.77
N GLU A 85 10.50 19.12 -17.86
CA GLU A 85 10.07 19.84 -16.67
C GLU A 85 9.14 18.97 -15.81
N GLY A 86 9.41 18.98 -14.50
CA GLY A 86 8.67 18.19 -13.52
C GLY A 86 9.17 16.76 -13.35
N PHE A 87 10.11 16.25 -14.16
CA PHE A 87 10.70 14.92 -13.98
C PHE A 87 11.58 14.86 -12.72
N LEU A 88 11.50 13.73 -11.99
CA LEU A 88 12.26 13.49 -10.77
C LEU A 88 13.16 12.25 -10.85
N LEU A 89 12.63 11.12 -11.30
CA LEU A 89 13.42 9.89 -11.53
C LEU A 89 12.59 8.84 -12.27
N TRP A 90 13.29 7.83 -12.81
CA TRP A 90 12.72 6.53 -13.10
C TRP A 90 12.91 5.62 -11.90
N MET A 91 11.83 4.97 -11.44
CA MET A 91 11.90 4.05 -10.31
C MET A 91 11.60 2.61 -10.73
N LYS A 92 12.14 1.68 -9.95
CA LYS A 92 11.69 0.30 -9.87
C LYS A 92 11.23 0.00 -8.44
N TYR A 93 10.03 -0.56 -8.29
CA TYR A 93 9.48 -0.94 -7.00
C TYR A 93 9.04 -2.40 -6.98
N ASP A 94 9.66 -3.23 -6.14
CA ASP A 94 9.22 -4.61 -5.86
C ASP A 94 8.12 -4.55 -4.78
N TYR A 95 6.86 -4.71 -5.18
CA TYR A 95 5.72 -4.53 -4.27
C TYR A 95 5.51 -5.70 -3.29
N LEU A 96 6.25 -6.80 -3.41
CA LEU A 96 6.24 -7.89 -2.43
C LEU A 96 7.36 -7.77 -1.42
N LYS A 97 8.53 -7.24 -1.83
CA LYS A 97 9.70 -7.04 -0.95
C LYS A 97 9.82 -5.64 -0.39
N PHE A 98 8.96 -4.72 -0.82
CA PHE A 98 8.95 -3.31 -0.42
C PHE A 98 10.30 -2.63 -0.67
N ASN A 99 10.87 -2.88 -1.84
CA ASN A 99 12.16 -2.35 -2.24
C ASN A 99 11.96 -1.30 -3.32
N LEU A 100 12.35 -0.05 -3.05
CA LEU A 100 12.30 1.06 -3.99
C LEU A 100 13.72 1.39 -4.46
N GLU A 101 13.90 1.48 -5.77
CA GLU A 101 15.20 1.76 -6.39
C GLU A 101 15.05 2.87 -7.43
N ASP A 102 16.04 3.77 -7.48
CA ASP A 102 16.23 4.72 -8.57
C ASP A 102 17.03 4.04 -9.68
N VAL A 103 16.42 3.97 -10.87
CA VAL A 103 16.97 3.33 -12.07
C VAL A 103 17.26 4.36 -13.16
N THR A 104 17.35 5.65 -12.83
CA THR A 104 17.52 6.74 -13.79
C THR A 104 18.88 6.72 -14.50
N ILE A 105 19.95 6.43 -13.76
CA ILE A 105 21.34 6.57 -14.25
C ILE A 105 21.91 5.22 -14.68
N ASP A 106 21.78 4.19 -13.84
CA ASP A 106 22.35 2.86 -14.04
C ASP A 106 21.29 1.79 -13.77
N LEU A 107 20.96 1.00 -14.79
CA LEU A 107 20.00 -0.10 -14.69
C LEU A 107 20.61 -1.34 -14.02
N ASP A 108 21.93 -1.52 -14.11
CA ASP A 108 22.65 -2.68 -13.59
C ASP A 108 23.01 -2.49 -12.10
N ASN A 109 23.24 -1.25 -11.67
CA ASN A 109 23.51 -0.89 -10.26
C ASN A 109 22.59 0.23 -9.77
N PRO A 110 21.29 -0.04 -9.62
CA PRO A 110 20.34 0.99 -9.23
C PRO A 110 20.52 1.43 -7.77
N GLU A 111 20.22 2.69 -7.48
CA GLU A 111 20.36 3.24 -6.13
C GLU A 111 19.15 2.85 -5.27
N LYS A 112 19.38 2.17 -4.14
CA LYS A 112 18.30 1.85 -3.20
C LYS A 112 17.82 3.09 -2.44
N LEU A 113 16.53 3.37 -2.54
CA LEU A 113 15.87 4.46 -1.85
C LEU A 113 15.24 4.00 -0.53
N LYS A 114 15.23 4.89 0.46
CA LYS A 114 14.48 4.77 1.71
C LYS A 114 13.20 5.59 1.60
N PHE A 115 12.10 5.10 2.15
CA PHE A 115 10.80 5.77 2.14
C PHE A 115 10.04 5.51 3.45
N ASP A 116 8.82 6.04 3.57
CA ASP A 116 7.96 5.76 4.73
C ASP A 116 7.29 4.39 4.57
N ASP A 117 7.85 3.38 5.23
CA ASP A 117 7.47 1.97 5.09
C ASP A 117 6.01 1.68 5.45
N ARG A 118 5.31 2.61 6.13
CA ARG A 118 3.89 2.45 6.47
C ARG A 118 2.98 2.36 5.25
N TYR A 119 3.39 2.89 4.10
CA TYR A 119 2.58 2.88 2.88
C TYR A 119 2.69 1.57 2.10
N ALA A 120 3.77 0.82 2.27
CA ALA A 120 4.02 -0.42 1.54
C ALA A 120 2.99 -1.54 1.81
N PRO A 121 2.67 -1.89 3.09
CA PRO A 121 1.66 -2.91 3.35
C PRO A 121 0.26 -2.44 2.92
N VAL A 122 -0.05 -1.15 3.04
CA VAL A 122 -1.34 -0.58 2.60
C VAL A 122 -1.50 -0.71 1.08
N TYR A 123 -0.42 -0.46 0.34
CA TYR A 123 -0.41 -0.64 -1.12
C TYR A 123 -0.61 -2.11 -1.49
N LEU A 124 0.10 -3.04 -0.83
CA LEU A 124 -0.08 -4.47 -1.06
C LEU A 124 -1.51 -4.94 -0.74
N ASP A 125 -2.10 -4.46 0.35
CA ASP A 125 -3.48 -4.77 0.71
C ASP A 125 -4.47 -4.23 -0.33
N CYS A 126 -4.23 -3.04 -0.86
CA CYS A 126 -5.00 -2.47 -1.97
C CYS A 126 -4.97 -3.34 -3.23
N LEU A 127 -3.77 -3.78 -3.65
CA LEU A 127 -3.58 -4.64 -4.81
C LEU A 127 -4.30 -5.99 -4.63
N ASN A 128 -4.28 -6.51 -3.40
CA ASN A 128 -4.98 -7.74 -3.00
C ASN A 128 -6.48 -7.54 -2.73
N LYS A 129 -7.04 -6.36 -3.05
CA LYS A 129 -8.46 -6.04 -2.89
C LYS A 129 -8.97 -6.21 -1.45
N LYS A 130 -8.08 -6.06 -0.46
CA LYS A 130 -8.49 -6.03 0.95
C LYS A 130 -9.11 -4.66 1.27
N ILE A 131 -10.01 -4.65 2.26
CA ILE A 131 -10.58 -3.41 2.78
C ILE A 131 -9.47 -2.65 3.51
N ILE A 132 -9.30 -1.38 3.14
CA ILE A 132 -8.34 -0.47 3.78
C ILE A 132 -9.11 0.41 4.74
N TYR A 133 -8.61 0.57 5.96
CA TYR A 133 -9.17 1.51 6.92
C TYR A 133 -8.25 2.70 7.10
N LYS A 134 -8.84 3.89 7.13
CA LYS A 134 -8.15 5.15 7.39
C LYS A 134 -8.72 5.78 8.66
N VAL A 135 -7.84 6.28 9.52
CA VAL A 135 -8.23 6.98 10.74
C VAL A 135 -8.80 8.35 10.39
N ASN A 136 -10.02 8.64 10.84
CA ASN A 136 -10.71 9.92 10.61
C ASN A 136 -10.65 10.85 11.86
N GLY A 137 -11.20 12.05 11.75
CA GLY A 137 -11.29 13.04 12.84
C GLY A 137 -10.03 13.90 13.00
N ASP A 138 -10.01 14.75 14.03
CA ASP A 138 -8.98 15.80 14.17
C ASP A 138 -8.01 15.57 15.35
N SER A 139 -8.15 14.45 16.05
CA SER A 139 -7.37 14.13 17.25
C SER A 139 -6.68 12.78 17.16
N ARG A 140 -5.66 12.58 18.01
CA ARG A 140 -4.96 11.30 18.15
C ARG A 140 -5.94 10.19 18.51
N LEU A 141 -5.86 9.05 17.83
CA LEU A 141 -6.63 7.86 18.14
C LEU A 141 -5.88 7.05 19.21
N GLN A 142 -6.50 6.90 20.38
CA GLN A 142 -5.96 6.23 21.56
C GLN A 142 -6.08 4.71 21.44
N PHE A 143 -5.03 3.99 21.84
CA PHE A 143 -5.07 2.54 22.02
C PHE A 143 -5.60 2.12 23.41
N TYR A 144 -6.24 0.96 23.47
CA TYR A 144 -6.82 0.39 24.68
C TYR A 144 -6.50 -1.10 24.80
N LYS A 145 -6.27 -1.56 26.03
CA LYS A 145 -5.92 -2.95 26.32
C LYS A 145 -7.08 -3.93 26.14
N ASP A 146 -8.30 -3.41 26.10
CA ASP A 146 -9.54 -4.19 26.05
C ASP A 146 -10.54 -3.58 25.08
N ASP A 147 -11.49 -4.41 24.65
CA ASP A 147 -12.54 -4.05 23.70
C ASP A 147 -13.67 -3.21 24.31
N LYS A 148 -13.64 -2.96 25.62
CA LYS A 148 -14.55 -2.05 26.31
C LYS A 148 -14.02 -0.61 26.35
N LEU A 149 -12.80 -0.40 25.83
CA LEU A 149 -12.11 0.89 25.77
C LEU A 149 -11.97 1.54 27.15
N LEU A 150 -11.78 0.74 28.20
CA LEU A 150 -11.71 1.24 29.58
C LEU A 150 -10.29 1.55 30.03
N ILE A 151 -9.31 0.79 29.53
CA ILE A 151 -7.91 0.88 29.98
C ILE A 151 -7.03 1.42 28.84
N PRO A 152 -6.73 2.73 28.81
CA PRO A 152 -5.90 3.31 27.76
C PRO A 152 -4.44 2.85 27.88
N GLU A 153 -3.79 2.68 26.73
CA GLU A 153 -2.35 2.43 26.63
C GLU A 153 -1.57 3.74 26.51
N ALA A 154 -0.70 4.02 27.47
CA ALA A 154 0.07 5.26 27.47
C ALA A 154 1.14 5.28 26.38
N GLY A 155 1.33 6.45 25.75
CA GLY A 155 2.47 6.73 24.87
C GLY A 155 2.32 6.29 23.42
N VAL A 156 1.27 5.58 23.06
CA VAL A 156 1.03 5.11 21.69
C VAL A 156 -0.34 5.58 21.20
N PHE A 157 -0.37 6.16 20.02
CA PHE A 157 -1.58 6.64 19.36
C PHE A 157 -1.39 6.68 17.85
N ILE A 158 -2.50 6.69 17.11
CA ILE A 158 -2.51 6.81 15.65
C ILE A 158 -2.91 8.24 15.28
N LEU A 159 -2.25 8.84 14.29
CA LEU A 159 -2.64 10.17 13.81
C LEU A 159 -3.79 10.08 12.81
N PRO A 160 -4.67 11.09 12.75
CA PRO A 160 -5.61 11.20 11.65
C PRO A 160 -4.96 11.11 10.28
N GLY A 161 -5.62 10.40 9.39
CA GLY A 161 -5.17 10.18 8.02
C GLY A 161 -4.23 8.98 7.83
N GLU A 162 -3.79 8.33 8.91
CA GLU A 162 -3.00 7.10 8.86
C GLU A 162 -3.90 5.88 8.61
N TYR A 163 -3.29 4.80 8.13
CA TYR A 163 -3.97 3.58 7.72
C TYR A 163 -3.74 2.46 8.72
N VAL A 164 -4.73 1.59 8.86
CA VAL A 164 -4.68 0.44 9.77
C VAL A 164 -5.27 -0.80 9.11
N GLU A 165 -4.84 -1.97 9.57
CA GLU A 165 -5.49 -3.25 9.30
C GLU A 165 -6.42 -3.57 10.48
N VAL A 166 -7.70 -3.84 10.20
CA VAL A 166 -8.66 -4.26 11.24
C VAL A 166 -8.62 -5.78 11.33
N GLU A 167 -8.19 -6.30 12.49
CA GLU A 167 -8.06 -7.74 12.74
C GLU A 167 -9.35 -8.32 13.34
N LYS A 168 -9.99 -7.57 14.25
CA LYS A 168 -11.23 -7.99 14.94
C LYS A 168 -12.13 -6.79 15.22
N ASN A 169 -13.43 -7.06 15.30
CA ASN A 169 -14.43 -6.09 15.74
C ASN A 169 -15.15 -6.61 16.98
N SER A 170 -15.46 -5.69 17.89
CA SER A 170 -16.34 -5.82 19.04
C SER A 170 -17.28 -4.62 19.04
N GLU A 171 -18.32 -4.61 19.86
CA GLU A 171 -19.33 -3.54 19.86
C GLU A 171 -18.69 -2.17 20.16
N GLY A 172 -18.55 -1.33 19.13
CA GLY A 172 -17.94 0.01 19.23
C GLY A 172 -16.40 0.04 19.26
N ALA A 173 -15.73 -1.11 19.23
CA ALA A 173 -14.27 -1.21 19.29
C ALA A 173 -13.69 -2.14 18.22
N SER A 174 -12.55 -1.77 17.65
CA SER A 174 -11.83 -2.59 16.68
C SER A 174 -10.42 -2.87 17.19
N ASN A 175 -9.99 -4.12 17.13
CA ASN A 175 -8.59 -4.47 17.31
C ASN A 175 -7.88 -4.24 15.97
N VAL A 176 -6.89 -3.37 15.97
CA VAL A 176 -6.20 -2.94 14.76
C VAL A 176 -4.72 -3.20 14.86
N LYS A 177 -4.12 -3.52 13.72
CA LYS A 177 -2.68 -3.54 13.52
C LYS A 177 -2.25 -2.26 12.82
N TYR A 178 -1.28 -1.58 13.41
CA TYR A 178 -0.77 -0.27 12.97
C TYR A 178 0.75 -0.27 12.97
N GLN A 179 1.36 0.21 11.88
CA GLN A 179 2.80 0.42 11.81
C GLN A 179 3.10 1.90 12.01
N ALA A 180 3.93 2.21 13.01
CA ALA A 180 4.44 3.55 13.24
C ALA A 180 5.61 3.89 12.31
N LYS A 181 5.96 5.17 12.26
CA LYS A 181 6.98 5.70 11.33
C LYS A 181 8.39 5.14 11.59
N ASP A 182 8.66 4.71 12.81
CA ASP A 182 9.92 4.04 13.19
C ASP A 182 9.96 2.56 12.80
N GLY A 183 8.88 2.03 12.19
CA GLY A 183 8.73 0.63 11.81
C GLY A 183 8.13 -0.25 12.91
N THR A 184 7.90 0.28 14.12
CA THR A 184 7.28 -0.49 15.21
C THR A 184 5.83 -0.82 14.86
N VAL A 185 5.44 -2.08 15.01
CA VAL A 185 4.07 -2.55 14.77
C VAL A 185 3.36 -2.71 16.11
N TYR A 186 2.19 -2.08 16.23
CA TYR A 186 1.29 -2.16 17.37
C TYR A 186 0.04 -2.94 16.96
N SER A 187 -0.48 -3.79 17.86
CA SER A 187 -1.79 -4.42 17.73
C SER A 187 -2.56 -4.20 19.04
N SER A 188 -3.66 -3.44 18.98
CA SER A 188 -4.42 -3.04 20.16
C SER A 188 -5.82 -2.54 19.78
N TRP A 189 -6.70 -2.34 20.77
CA TRP A 189 -8.08 -1.90 20.55
C TRP A 189 -8.17 -0.39 20.38
N VAL A 190 -9.05 0.06 19.49
CA VAL A 190 -9.37 1.47 19.23
C VAL A 190 -10.88 1.64 19.08
N ASP A 191 -11.35 2.88 19.24
CA ASP A 191 -12.73 3.26 18.94
C ASP A 191 -13.03 3.08 17.44
N SER A 192 -13.96 2.18 17.11
CA SER A 192 -14.31 1.86 15.71
C SER A 192 -14.92 3.03 14.96
N SER A 193 -15.56 3.98 15.65
CA SER A 193 -16.15 5.17 15.01
C SER A 193 -15.09 6.06 14.34
N ARG A 194 -13.83 5.87 14.75
CA ARG A 194 -12.66 6.59 14.22
C ARG A 194 -12.05 5.93 12.98
N LEU A 195 -12.58 4.78 12.55
CA LEU A 195 -12.11 4.05 11.39
C LEU A 195 -13.10 4.22 10.24
N GLN A 196 -12.61 4.72 9.11
CA GLN A 196 -13.38 4.85 7.89
C GLN A 196 -12.84 3.88 6.84
N GLU A 197 -13.72 3.08 6.24
CA GLU A 197 -13.37 2.33 5.04
C GLU A 197 -12.90 3.29 3.95
N PHE A 198 -11.70 3.05 3.46
CA PHE A 198 -11.06 3.84 2.45
C PHE A 198 -11.18 3.12 1.12
N SER A 199 -11.95 3.71 0.21
CA SER A 199 -11.99 3.28 -1.19
C SER A 199 -11.00 4.15 -1.99
N PRO A 200 -9.96 3.56 -2.58
CA PRO A 200 -9.08 4.29 -3.49
C PRO A 200 -9.91 4.83 -4.66
N ASN A 201 -9.66 6.08 -5.04
CA ASN A 201 -10.34 6.66 -6.20
C ASN A 201 -9.88 5.94 -7.46
N THR A 202 -10.82 5.57 -8.34
CA THR A 202 -10.46 5.18 -9.71
C THR A 202 -10.07 6.44 -10.46
N VAL A 203 -8.77 6.67 -10.66
CA VAL A 203 -8.33 7.71 -11.60
C VAL A 203 -8.55 7.15 -12.99
N LYS A 204 -9.65 7.55 -13.63
CA LYS A 204 -9.84 7.32 -15.06
C LYS A 204 -8.99 8.35 -15.79
N TYR A 205 -7.90 7.91 -16.40
CA TYR A 205 -7.19 8.68 -17.41
C TYR A 205 -7.99 8.70 -18.73
#